data_AF-A0A1V5R247-F1
#
_entry.id   AF-A0A1V5R247-F1
#
_cell.length_a   1.000
_cell.length_b   1.000
_cell.length_c   1.000
_cell.angle_alpha   90.00
_cell.angle_beta   90.00
_cell.angle_gamma   90.00
#
_symmetry.space_group_name_H-M   'P 1'
#
loop_
_entity.id
_entity.type
_entity.pdbx_description
1 polymer ?
#
loop_
_entity_poly.entity_id
_entity_poly.type
_entity_poly.pdbx_seq_one_letter_code
_entity_poly.pdbx_strand_id
1 'polypeptide(L)'
;MNYKYIILNTLLITFSLCGANETLAQIHQLEDELMQKELQLSELGEEIEQQEELLISMFDKMVDAMGRVQHSLKNEEEKKEFSETIIDFENRFDQAVLNRNAKDFFVNELFNMPMNNKLMTRRIKSILIRYNMELRLLRRLIKKYDAALKELIELDSNK
;
A
#
# COMPACT_ATOMS: atom_id res chain seq x y z
N MET A 1 -1.73 -15.92 -70.91
CA MET A 1 -2.00 -15.59 -69.49
C MET A 1 -0.69 -15.33 -68.79
N ASN A 2 -0.57 -14.20 -68.09
CA ASN A 2 0.69 -13.76 -67.48
C ASN A 2 0.81 -14.34 -66.05
N TYR A 3 1.12 -15.63 -65.96
CA TYR A 3 1.18 -16.41 -64.71
C TYR A 3 2.13 -15.81 -63.65
N LYS A 4 3.16 -15.08 -64.07
CA LYS A 4 4.06 -14.33 -63.18
C LYS A 4 3.34 -13.23 -62.39
N TYR A 5 2.39 -12.53 -63.02
CA TYR A 5 1.59 -11.47 -62.36
C TYR A 5 0.54 -12.06 -61.40
N ILE A 6 0.00 -13.24 -61.72
CA ILE A 6 -0.94 -13.92 -60.85
C ILE A 6 -0.23 -14.36 -59.57
N ILE A 7 0.91 -15.04 -59.67
CA ILE A 7 1.70 -15.48 -58.50
C ILE A 7 2.16 -14.31 -57.64
N LEU A 8 2.63 -13.21 -58.25
CA LEU A 8 3.08 -12.03 -57.51
C LEU A 8 1.92 -11.36 -56.75
N ASN A 9 0.75 -11.24 -57.37
CA ASN A 9 -0.45 -10.70 -56.70
C ASN A 9 -0.95 -11.63 -55.60
N THR A 10 -0.94 -12.95 -55.79
CA THR A 10 -1.32 -13.89 -54.74
C THR A 10 -0.38 -13.81 -53.54
N LEU A 11 0.94 -13.73 -53.77
CA LEU A 11 1.95 -13.55 -52.73
C LEU A 11 1.75 -12.24 -51.97
N LEU A 12 1.53 -11.12 -52.68
CA LEU A 12 1.24 -9.81 -52.07
C LEU A 12 -0.04 -9.84 -51.23
N ILE A 13 -1.11 -10.48 -51.70
CA ILE A 13 -2.36 -10.61 -50.93
C ILE A 13 -2.14 -11.47 -49.67
N THR A 14 -1.43 -12.59 -49.76
CA THR A 14 -1.10 -13.42 -48.58
C THR A 14 -0.18 -12.71 -47.59
N PHE A 15 0.80 -11.93 -48.06
CA PHE A 15 1.66 -11.12 -47.18
C PHE A 15 0.87 -10.00 -46.51
N SER A 16 -0.04 -9.36 -47.26
CA SER A 16 -0.92 -8.31 -46.74
C SER A 16 -1.91 -8.86 -45.71
N LEU A 17 -2.46 -10.05 -45.93
CA LEU A 17 -3.37 -10.74 -45.01
C LEU A 17 -2.66 -11.31 -43.77
N CYS A 18 -1.43 -11.83 -43.92
CA CYS A 18 -0.62 -12.26 -42.77
C CYS A 18 -0.21 -11.06 -41.91
N GLY A 19 0.28 -9.98 -42.52
CA GLY A 19 0.64 -8.76 -41.79
C GLY A 19 -0.56 -8.13 -41.09
N ALA A 20 -1.74 -8.11 -41.72
CA ALA A 20 -2.95 -7.61 -41.07
C ALA A 20 -3.38 -8.49 -39.88
N ASN A 21 -3.26 -9.81 -39.97
CA ASN A 21 -3.60 -10.72 -38.88
C ASN A 21 -2.59 -10.66 -37.71
N GLU A 22 -1.30 -10.49 -38.00
CA GLU A 22 -0.28 -10.29 -36.96
C GLU A 22 -0.50 -8.96 -36.23
N THR A 23 -0.80 -7.87 -36.94
CA THR A 23 -1.14 -6.58 -36.34
C THR A 23 -2.43 -6.67 -35.50
N LEU A 24 -3.46 -7.38 -35.98
CA LEU A 24 -4.71 -7.55 -35.23
C LEU A 24 -4.51 -8.37 -33.95
N ALA A 25 -3.68 -9.42 -34.03
CA ALA A 25 -3.31 -10.24 -32.87
C ALA A 25 -2.51 -9.43 -31.84
N GLN A 26 -1.60 -8.56 -32.29
CA GLN A 26 -0.86 -7.64 -31.42
C GLN A 26 -1.77 -6.62 -30.75
N ILE A 27 -2.75 -6.06 -31.48
CA ILE A 27 -3.74 -5.13 -30.90
C ILE A 27 -4.57 -5.83 -29.82
N HIS A 28 -5.07 -7.03 -30.08
CA HIS A 28 -5.84 -7.77 -29.07
C HIS A 28 -5.00 -8.15 -27.85
N GLN A 29 -3.73 -8.52 -28.03
CA GLN A 29 -2.82 -8.74 -26.91
C GLN A 29 -2.62 -7.48 -26.06
N LEU A 30 -2.40 -6.33 -26.70
CA LEU A 30 -2.28 -5.04 -26.00
C LEU A 30 -3.57 -4.65 -25.28
N GLU A 31 -4.74 -4.90 -25.87
CA GLU A 31 -6.04 -4.68 -25.24
C GLU A 31 -6.26 -5.58 -24.01
N ASP A 32 -5.90 -6.85 -24.11
CA ASP A 32 -5.98 -7.80 -22.98
C ASP A 32 -5.03 -7.39 -21.85
N GLU A 33 -3.80 -6.97 -22.17
CA GLU A 33 -2.82 -6.48 -21.19
C GLU A 33 -3.29 -5.20 -20.50
N LEU A 34 -3.85 -4.24 -21.24
CA LEU A 34 -4.45 -3.02 -20.69
C LEU A 34 -5.60 -3.35 -19.75
N MET A 35 -6.53 -4.21 -20.18
CA MET A 35 -7.68 -4.60 -19.35
C MET A 35 -7.26 -5.28 -18.05
N GLN A 36 -6.24 -6.16 -18.09
CA GLN A 36 -5.70 -6.79 -16.89
C GLN A 36 -5.05 -5.76 -15.94
N LYS A 37 -4.35 -4.76 -16.48
CA LYS A 37 -3.71 -3.70 -15.68
C LYS A 37 -4.72 -2.75 -15.07
N GLU A 38 -5.78 -2.41 -15.78
CA GLU A 38 -6.90 -1.63 -15.24
C GLU A 38 -7.60 -2.35 -14.09
N LEU A 39 -7.85 -3.66 -14.23
CA LEU A 39 -8.40 -4.47 -13.15
C LEU A 39 -7.48 -4.50 -11.92
N GLN A 40 -6.18 -4.71 -12.13
CA GLN A 40 -5.17 -4.68 -11.07
C GLN A 40 -5.15 -3.32 -10.33
N LEU A 41 -5.28 -2.21 -11.06
CA LEU A 41 -5.34 -0.87 -10.47
C LEU A 41 -6.62 -0.69 -9.65
N SER A 42 -7.76 -1.18 -10.14
CA SER A 42 -9.02 -1.14 -9.40
C SER A 42 -8.91 -1.90 -8.08
N GLU A 43 -8.39 -3.13 -8.09
CA GLU A 43 -8.18 -3.95 -6.90
C GLU A 43 -7.23 -3.28 -5.89
N LEU A 44 -6.11 -2.71 -6.38
CA LEU A 44 -5.19 -1.95 -5.54
C LEU A 44 -5.84 -0.69 -4.94
N GLY A 45 -6.72 -0.03 -5.69
CA GLY A 45 -7.49 1.12 -5.22
C GLY A 45 -8.42 0.76 -4.06
N GLU A 46 -9.16 -0.34 -4.19
CA GLU A 46 -10.01 -0.86 -3.11
C GLU A 46 -9.21 -1.25 -1.86
N GLU A 47 -8.04 -1.90 -2.04
CA GLU A 47 -7.16 -2.27 -0.91
C GLU A 47 -6.62 -1.02 -0.19
N ILE A 48 -6.30 0.04 -0.94
CA ILE A 48 -5.89 1.34 -0.39
C ILE A 48 -7.01 1.95 0.45
N GLU A 49 -8.24 2.02 -0.08
CA GLU A 49 -9.39 2.59 0.62
C GLU A 49 -9.68 1.85 1.94
N GLN A 50 -9.74 0.52 1.89
CA GLN A 50 -9.94 -0.31 3.09
C GLN A 50 -8.86 -0.08 4.15
N GLN A 51 -7.62 0.10 3.71
CA GLN A 51 -6.49 0.35 4.59
C GLN A 51 -6.55 1.75 5.22
N GLU A 52 -7.03 2.76 4.49
CA GLU A 52 -7.28 4.11 5.01
C GLU A 52 -8.40 4.13 6.06
N GLU A 53 -9.52 3.45 5.79
CA GLU A 53 -10.62 3.31 6.77
C GLU A 53 -10.16 2.64 8.06
N LEU A 54 -9.34 1.59 7.94
CA LEU A 54 -8.75 0.91 9.09
C LEU A 54 -7.87 1.87 9.92
N LEU A 55 -7.03 2.67 9.26
CA LEU A 55 -6.17 3.66 9.91
C LEU A 55 -6.97 4.72 10.66
N ILE A 56 -8.04 5.25 10.05
CA ILE A 56 -8.95 6.21 10.68
C ILE A 56 -9.59 5.58 11.93
N SER A 57 -10.16 4.38 11.80
CA SER A 57 -10.78 3.67 12.93
C SER A 57 -9.80 3.43 14.09
N MET A 58 -8.54 3.15 13.77
CA MET A 58 -7.49 2.92 14.77
C MET A 58 -7.06 4.23 15.45
N PHE A 59 -6.96 5.32 14.69
CA PHE A 59 -6.67 6.64 15.23
C PHE A 59 -7.75 7.07 16.22
N ASP A 60 -9.02 6.93 15.88
CA ASP A 60 -10.14 7.26 16.77
C ASP A 60 -10.09 6.46 18.08
N LYS A 61 -9.86 5.14 17.99
CA LYS A 61 -9.72 4.27 19.16
C LYS A 61 -8.54 4.66 20.04
N MET A 62 -7.47 5.18 19.45
CA MET A 62 -6.28 5.66 20.15
C MET A 62 -6.58 6.94 20.92
N VAL A 63 -7.18 7.93 20.25
CA VAL A 63 -7.59 9.21 20.85
C VAL A 63 -8.54 8.98 22.02
N ASP A 64 -9.55 8.12 21.83
CA ASP A 64 -10.47 7.73 22.90
C ASP A 64 -9.76 7.07 24.09
N ALA A 65 -8.80 6.19 23.83
CA ALA A 65 -8.04 5.53 24.87
C ALA A 65 -7.16 6.52 25.64
N MET A 66 -6.48 7.44 24.95
CA MET A 66 -5.68 8.51 25.54
C MET A 66 -6.54 9.44 26.40
N GLY A 67 -7.70 9.88 25.88
CA GLY A 67 -8.65 10.72 26.62
C GLY A 67 -9.17 10.06 27.89
N ARG A 68 -9.52 8.77 27.83
CA ARG A 68 -9.93 8.00 29.03
C ARG A 68 -8.82 7.91 30.07
N VAL A 69 -7.56 7.70 29.66
CA VAL A 69 -6.43 7.68 30.60
C VAL A 69 -6.26 9.05 31.21
N GLN A 70 -6.19 10.11 30.41
CA GLN A 70 -5.96 11.47 30.88
C GLN A 70 -7.05 11.95 31.87
N HIS A 71 -8.32 11.58 31.64
CA HIS A 71 -9.40 11.85 32.58
C HIS A 71 -9.34 11.03 33.88
N SER A 72 -8.74 9.84 33.84
CA SER A 72 -8.62 8.97 35.02
C SER A 72 -7.48 9.36 35.97
N LEU A 73 -6.52 10.17 35.49
CA LEU A 73 -5.38 10.65 36.27
C LEU A 73 -5.81 11.83 37.15
N LYS A 74 -5.38 11.80 38.42
CA LYS A 74 -5.95 12.68 39.47
C LYS A 74 -5.21 14.00 39.63
N ASN A 75 -3.95 14.06 39.21
CA ASN A 75 -3.13 15.26 39.31
C ASN A 75 -2.43 15.56 37.96
N GLU A 76 -1.93 16.79 37.82
CA GLU A 76 -1.26 17.24 36.59
C GLU A 76 0.11 16.59 36.38
N GLU A 77 0.76 16.15 37.45
CA GLU A 77 2.07 15.49 37.39
C GLU A 77 1.98 14.10 36.74
N GLU A 78 0.96 13.32 37.11
CA GLU A 78 0.64 12.03 36.48
C GLU A 78 0.25 12.20 35.00
N LYS A 79 -0.51 13.25 34.67
CA LYS A 79 -0.88 13.54 33.27
C LYS A 79 0.34 13.91 32.44
N LYS A 80 1.25 14.70 33.01
CA LYS A 80 2.51 15.08 32.39
C LYS A 80 3.41 13.86 32.16
N GLU A 81 3.60 13.03 33.19
CA GLU A 81 4.39 11.79 33.10
C GLU A 81 3.81 10.83 32.04
N PHE A 82 2.48 10.71 31.97
CA PHE A 82 1.82 9.92 30.93
C PHE A 82 2.11 10.48 29.53
N SER A 83 1.95 11.79 29.33
CA SER A 83 2.22 12.44 28.03
C SER A 83 3.69 12.25 27.61
N GLU A 84 4.63 12.46 28.54
CA GLU A 84 6.06 12.25 28.31
C GLU A 84 6.38 10.78 27.97
N THR A 85 5.70 9.82 28.60
CA THR A 85 5.84 8.39 28.29
C THR A 85 5.39 8.05 26.87
N ILE A 86 4.29 8.67 26.39
CA ILE A 86 3.79 8.45 25.03
C ILE A 86 4.73 9.10 24.01
N ILE A 87 5.18 10.34 24.25
CA ILE A 87 6.11 11.04 23.37
C ILE A 87 7.46 10.32 23.29
N ASP A 88 8.01 9.86 24.43
CA ASP A 88 9.24 9.07 24.45
C ASP A 88 9.07 7.77 23.64
N PHE A 89 7.94 7.09 23.79
CA PHE A 89 7.64 5.90 23.02
C PHE A 89 7.60 6.18 21.51
N GLU A 90 6.93 7.25 21.07
CA GLU A 90 6.87 7.64 19.65
C GLU A 90 8.26 7.93 19.09
N ASN A 91 9.07 8.70 19.81
CA ASN A 91 10.44 9.02 19.39
C ASN A 91 11.30 7.75 19.25
N ARG A 92 11.25 6.84 20.23
CA ARG A 92 12.01 5.57 20.16
C ARG A 92 11.49 4.66 19.05
N PHE A 93 10.18 4.68 18.81
CA PHE A 93 9.58 3.95 17.70
C PHE A 93 10.07 4.48 16.35
N ASP A 94 10.06 5.80 16.13
CA ASP A 94 10.56 6.43 14.91
C ASP A 94 12.03 6.14 14.65
N GLN A 95 12.85 6.15 15.70
CA GLN A 95 14.25 5.75 15.59
C GLN A 95 14.39 4.27 15.20
N ALA A 96 13.58 3.37 15.77
CA ALA A 96 13.58 1.97 15.37
C ALA A 96 13.11 1.77 13.92
N VAL A 97 12.18 2.60 13.44
CA VAL A 97 11.75 2.64 12.04
C VAL A 97 12.92 2.98 11.12
N LEU A 98 13.60 4.08 11.41
CA LEU A 98 14.72 4.60 10.60
C LEU A 98 15.91 3.63 10.57
N ASN A 99 16.22 3.03 11.72
CA ASN A 99 17.32 2.07 11.86
C ASN A 99 16.99 0.67 11.33
N ARG A 100 15.85 0.49 10.64
CA ARG A 100 15.34 -0.80 10.13
C ARG A 100 15.22 -1.87 11.22
N ASN A 101 15.10 -1.44 12.48
CA ASN A 101 15.01 -2.30 13.66
C ASN A 101 13.60 -2.32 14.29
N ALA A 102 12.58 -1.99 13.49
CA ALA A 102 11.21 -1.95 13.96
C ALA A 102 10.74 -3.29 14.52
N LYS A 103 11.19 -4.41 13.94
CA LYS A 103 10.83 -5.77 14.39
C LYS A 103 11.28 -6.01 15.84
N ASP A 104 12.55 -5.79 16.15
CA ASP A 104 13.06 -6.06 17.50
C ASP A 104 12.52 -5.03 18.49
N PHE A 105 12.29 -3.79 18.05
CA PHE A 105 11.60 -2.80 18.86
C PHE A 105 10.20 -3.25 19.27
N PHE A 106 9.40 -3.79 18.34
CA PHE A 106 8.06 -4.29 18.65
C PHE A 106 8.09 -5.44 19.66
N VAL A 107 9.00 -6.39 19.47
CA VAL A 107 9.17 -7.51 20.39
C VAL A 107 9.56 -7.00 21.77
N ASN A 108 10.52 -6.08 21.84
CA ASN A 108 10.98 -5.53 23.10
C ASN A 108 9.89 -4.72 23.81
N GLU A 109 9.14 -3.87 23.10
CA GLU A 109 8.06 -3.10 23.74
C GLU A 109 6.88 -3.97 24.16
N LEU A 110 6.45 -4.94 23.34
CA LEU A 110 5.29 -5.77 23.68
C LEU A 110 5.59 -6.79 24.79
N PHE A 111 6.80 -7.34 24.84
CA PHE A 111 7.14 -8.46 25.74
C PHE A 111 8.02 -8.07 26.94
N ASN A 112 8.81 -7.00 26.87
CA ASN A 112 9.68 -6.58 27.99
C ASN A 112 9.12 -5.39 28.79
N MET A 113 7.83 -5.05 28.60
CA MET A 113 7.20 -4.00 29.41
C MET A 113 7.05 -4.46 30.87
N PRO A 114 7.53 -3.67 31.87
CA PRO A 114 7.41 -4.04 33.27
C PRO A 114 5.94 -4.26 33.65
N MET A 115 5.68 -5.30 34.45
CA MET A 115 4.34 -5.72 34.88
C MET A 115 3.53 -4.59 35.53
N ASN A 116 4.22 -3.59 36.11
CA ASN A 116 3.62 -2.45 36.81
C ASN A 116 3.06 -1.33 35.89
N ASN A 117 3.26 -1.43 34.57
CA ASN A 117 2.79 -0.41 33.64
C ASN A 117 1.27 -0.56 33.40
N LYS A 118 0.48 0.48 33.72
CA LYS A 118 -0.99 0.50 33.70
C LYS A 118 -1.54 -0.08 32.38
N LEU A 119 -2.51 -1.00 32.45
CA LEU A 119 -3.10 -1.73 31.30
C LEU A 119 -3.47 -0.82 30.11
N MET A 120 -3.98 0.38 30.38
CA MET A 120 -4.37 1.33 29.33
C MET A 120 -3.18 1.93 28.59
N THR A 121 -2.06 2.20 29.26
CA THR A 121 -0.82 2.65 28.61
C THR A 121 -0.30 1.59 27.64
N ARG A 122 -0.38 0.31 28.01
CA ARG A 122 -0.05 -0.81 27.11
C ARG A 122 -0.98 -0.85 25.90
N ARG A 123 -2.28 -0.65 26.12
CA ARG A 123 -3.28 -0.63 25.05
C ARG A 123 -2.99 0.49 24.03
N ILE A 124 -2.65 1.68 24.50
CA ILE A 124 -2.32 2.83 23.65
C ILE A 124 -1.05 2.55 22.84
N LYS A 125 0.03 2.07 23.48
CA LYS A 125 1.25 1.65 22.77
C LYS A 125 0.98 0.58 21.72
N SER A 126 0.17 -0.43 22.03
CA SER A 126 -0.21 -1.47 21.06
C SER A 126 -0.97 -0.91 19.86
N ILE A 127 -1.86 0.07 20.07
CA ILE A 127 -2.60 0.74 18.98
C ILE A 127 -1.63 1.57 18.13
N LEU A 128 -0.71 2.34 18.76
CA LEU A 128 0.33 3.10 18.06
C LEU A 128 1.22 2.21 17.19
N ILE A 129 1.65 1.06 17.72
CA ILE A 129 2.44 0.06 16.99
C ILE A 129 1.68 -0.39 15.74
N ARG A 130 0.43 -0.83 15.93
CA ARG A 130 -0.36 -1.36 14.84
C ARG A 130 -0.63 -0.27 13.80
N TYR A 131 -1.00 0.94 14.23
CA TYR A 131 -1.28 2.08 13.34
C TYR A 131 -0.10 2.36 12.42
N ASN A 132 1.11 2.36 12.97
CA ASN A 132 2.32 2.57 12.19
C ASN A 132 2.67 1.41 11.26
N MET A 133 2.35 0.17 11.61
CA MET A 133 2.48 -0.97 10.69
C MET A 133 1.54 -0.80 9.49
N GLU A 134 0.26 -0.52 9.77
CA GLU A 134 -0.77 -0.31 8.77
C GLU A 134 -0.43 0.87 7.83
N LEU A 135 0.08 1.98 8.38
CA LEU A 135 0.49 3.15 7.59
C LEU A 135 1.62 2.83 6.61
N ARG A 136 2.54 1.93 6.99
CA ARG A 136 3.60 1.48 6.09
C ARG A 136 3.09 0.55 5.01
N LEU A 137 2.10 -0.29 5.31
CA LEU A 137 1.45 -1.12 4.30
C LEU A 137 0.74 -0.23 3.27
N LEU A 138 -0.04 0.75 3.72
CA LEU A 138 -0.67 1.75 2.86
C LEU A 138 0.35 2.44 1.94
N ARG A 139 1.47 2.93 2.49
CA ARG A 139 2.53 3.56 1.68
C ARG A 139 3.14 2.61 0.62
N ARG A 140 3.15 1.30 0.88
CA ARG A 140 3.63 0.32 -0.10
C ARG A 140 2.57 0.06 -1.17
N LEU A 141 1.29 0.00 -0.80
CA LEU A 141 0.18 -0.15 -1.74
C LEU A 141 0.12 1.04 -2.70
N ILE A 142 0.19 2.28 -2.18
CA ILE A 142 0.24 3.50 -3.00
C ILE A 142 1.42 3.45 -3.98
N LYS A 143 2.63 3.06 -3.53
CA LYS A 143 3.78 2.91 -4.44
C LYS A 143 3.58 1.87 -5.53
N LYS A 144 2.90 0.76 -5.23
CA LYS A 144 2.57 -0.27 -6.23
C LYS A 144 1.53 0.24 -7.21
N TYR A 145 0.52 0.95 -6.72
CA TYR A 145 -0.49 1.60 -7.55
C TYR A 145 0.16 2.60 -8.52
N ASP A 146 1.04 3.48 -8.04
CA ASP A 146 1.78 4.44 -8.87
C ASP A 146 2.64 3.75 -9.95
N ALA A 147 3.25 2.62 -9.62
CA ALA A 147 4.05 1.85 -10.59
C ALA A 147 3.16 1.21 -11.66
N ALA A 148 2.06 0.57 -11.26
CA ALA A 148 1.09 -0.01 -12.19
C ALA A 148 0.44 1.05 -13.08
N LEU A 149 0.18 2.25 -12.55
CA LEU A 149 -0.36 3.37 -13.32
C LEU A 149 0.62 3.85 -14.38
N LYS A 150 1.92 3.92 -14.07
CA LYS A 150 2.96 4.25 -15.07
C LYS A 150 3.04 3.21 -16.17
N GLU A 151 3.02 1.93 -15.81
CA GLU A 151 3.01 0.83 -16.79
C GLU A 151 1.79 0.92 -17.71
N LEU A 152 0.60 1.23 -17.16
CA LEU A 152 -0.62 1.42 -17.96
C LEU A 152 -0.48 2.59 -18.94
N ILE A 153 0.05 3.74 -18.49
CA ILE A 153 0.28 4.91 -19.34
C ILE A 153 1.29 4.59 -20.46
N GLU A 154 2.35 3.84 -20.16
CA GLU A 154 3.33 3.41 -21.16
C GLU A 154 2.71 2.48 -22.20
N LEU A 155 1.85 1.53 -21.79
CA LEU A 155 1.13 0.65 -22.69
C LEU A 155 0.16 1.42 -23.60
N ASP A 156 -0.58 2.38 -23.06
CA ASP A 156 -1.52 3.21 -23.84
C ASP A 156 -0.79 4.17 -24.79
N SER A 157 0.42 4.62 -24.44
CA SER A 157 1.25 5.48 -25.30
C SER A 157 1.87 4.72 -26.49
N ASN A 158 1.90 3.39 -26.45
CA ASN A 158 2.43 2.53 -27.51
C ASN A 158 1.36 2.07 -28.53
N LYS A 159 0.10 2.53 -28.37
CA LYS A 159 -0.99 2.38 -29.37
C LYS A 159 -0.79 3.34 -30.55
#